data_AF-A0A955IIU3-F1
#
_entry.id   AF-A0A955IIU3-F1
#
_cell.length_a   1.000
_cell.length_b   1.000
_cell.length_c   1.000
_cell.angle_alpha   90.00
_cell.angle_beta   90.00
_cell.angle_gamma   90.00
#
_symmetry.space_group_name_H-M   'P 1'
#
loop_
_entity.id
_entity.type
_entity.pdbx_description
1 polymer ?
#
loop_
_entity_poly.entity_id
_entity_poly.type
_entity_poly.pdbx_seq_one_letter_code
_entity_poly.pdbx_strand_id
1 'polypeptide(L)'
;MAIDPRQLKPGELARLLNSTPLGEVISERQLHRHRTRAGFRVAADGDAGRVDLFRYVAWLVTTRHEALAEAARQPEGLTGYEAMKERARLRNAMLSLSGRDIGDLPAIADPIRRTRAAKDFRYFCETYFGQTFHLKWSDDHLKVIAKIEQAVLEGGLFAMAMPRGSGKTSLCEVACLWAMLYGHREFVALIGSDEEHAAGMLDSIKAELENSEILGGDFPEVCHPIRSLEGIHQRASGQLFQGRQTHIGWTAREIILPTIAGSVASGAIIRVAGITGRIRGMKHKR
;
A
#
# COMPACT_ATOMS: atom_id res chain seq x y z
N MET A 1 60.87 -25.70 -43.26
CA MET A 1 59.87 -25.26 -44.25
C MET A 1 59.63 -23.78 -44.00
N ALA A 2 59.93 -22.90 -44.97
CA ALA A 2 59.62 -21.47 -44.81
C ALA A 2 58.10 -21.29 -44.89
N ILE A 3 57.48 -20.82 -43.82
CA ILE A 3 56.05 -20.49 -43.81
C ILE A 3 55.90 -19.13 -44.49
N ASP A 4 55.15 -19.06 -45.59
CA ASP A 4 54.80 -17.78 -46.22
C ASP A 4 53.55 -17.20 -45.51
N PRO A 5 53.69 -16.12 -44.73
CA PRO A 5 52.58 -15.52 -43.99
C PRO A 5 51.47 -14.94 -44.89
N ARG A 6 51.72 -14.76 -46.20
CA ARG A 6 50.72 -14.23 -47.13
C ARG A 6 49.87 -15.31 -47.81
N GLN A 7 50.26 -16.59 -47.68
CA GLN A 7 49.66 -17.70 -48.42
C GLN A 7 49.35 -18.89 -47.50
N LEU A 8 48.62 -18.67 -46.41
CA LEU A 8 48.36 -19.70 -45.40
C LEU A 8 47.03 -20.43 -45.62
N LYS A 9 47.03 -21.75 -45.44
CA LYS A 9 45.75 -22.47 -45.28
C LYS A 9 45.10 -22.06 -43.96
N PRO A 10 43.77 -22.05 -43.84
CA PRO A 10 43.07 -21.66 -42.61
C PRO A 10 43.54 -22.43 -41.36
N GLY A 11 43.73 -23.74 -41.47
CA GLY A 11 44.24 -24.55 -40.35
C GLY A 11 45.70 -24.23 -39.99
N GLU A 12 46.54 -23.87 -40.97
CA GLU A 12 47.93 -23.44 -40.73
C GLU A 12 47.97 -22.09 -40.02
N LEU A 13 47.12 -21.14 -40.44
CA LEU A 13 46.97 -19.85 -39.79
C LEU A 13 46.49 -20.00 -38.34
N ALA A 14 45.49 -20.85 -38.08
CA ALA A 14 45.00 -21.09 -36.72
C ALA A 14 46.11 -21.67 -35.82
N ARG A 15 46.88 -22.65 -36.32
CA ARG A 15 48.04 -23.22 -35.60
C ARG A 15 49.13 -22.18 -35.35
N LEU A 16 49.41 -21.33 -36.33
CA LEU A 16 50.41 -20.26 -36.22
C LEU A 16 50.00 -19.19 -35.19
N LEU A 17 48.72 -18.82 -35.14
CA LEU A 17 48.22 -17.88 -34.14
C LEU A 17 48.22 -18.50 -32.73
N ASN A 18 47.93 -19.79 -32.62
CA ASN A 18 47.94 -20.53 -31.35
C ASN A 18 49.33 -20.95 -30.88
N SER A 19 50.39 -20.79 -31.69
CA SER A 19 51.77 -21.11 -31.29
C SER A 19 52.40 -20.02 -30.42
N THR A 20 51.61 -19.36 -29.58
CA THR A 20 52.06 -18.31 -28.65
C THR A 20 51.96 -18.82 -27.20
N PRO A 21 52.70 -18.23 -26.24
CA PRO A 21 52.58 -18.59 -24.82
C PRO A 21 51.18 -18.39 -24.20
N LEU A 22 50.26 -17.73 -24.92
CA LEU A 22 48.89 -17.46 -24.48
C LEU A 22 47.94 -18.65 -24.68
N GLY A 23 48.40 -19.74 -25.31
CA GLY A 23 47.58 -20.92 -25.60
C GLY A 23 46.68 -20.72 -26.82
N GLU A 24 45.47 -21.28 -26.78
CA GLU A 24 44.51 -21.15 -27.88
C GLU A 24 43.93 -19.72 -27.92
N VAL A 25 44.42 -18.91 -28.87
CA VAL A 25 43.93 -17.55 -29.12
C VAL A 25 42.81 -17.52 -30.15
N ILE A 26 42.70 -18.55 -30.99
CA ILE A 26 41.64 -18.68 -31.99
C ILE A 26 41.33 -20.14 -32.32
N SER A 27 40.04 -20.47 -32.41
CA SER A 27 39.57 -21.76 -32.93
C SER A 27 39.34 -21.72 -34.44
N GLU A 28 39.45 -22.85 -35.13
CA GLU A 28 39.16 -22.94 -36.57
C GLU A 28 37.73 -22.48 -36.91
N ARG A 29 36.77 -22.77 -36.02
CA ARG A 29 35.38 -22.32 -36.17
C ARG A 29 35.24 -20.80 -36.09
N GLN A 30 36.02 -20.14 -35.22
CA GLN A 30 36.04 -18.68 -35.13
C GLN A 30 36.75 -18.07 -36.34
N LEU A 31 37.87 -18.64 -36.78
CA LEU A 31 38.56 -18.21 -37.99
C LEU A 31 37.67 -18.31 -39.23
N HIS A 32 36.90 -19.39 -39.36
CA HIS A 32 35.91 -19.54 -40.44
C HIS A 32 34.88 -18.41 -40.42
N ARG A 33 34.27 -18.12 -39.26
CA ARG A 33 33.31 -17.00 -39.13
C ARG A 33 33.94 -15.66 -39.47
N HIS A 34 35.17 -15.41 -39.06
CA HIS A 34 35.89 -14.17 -39.38
C HIS A 34 36.11 -14.05 -40.90
N ARG A 35 36.51 -15.13 -41.58
CA ARG A 35 36.65 -15.14 -43.05
C ARG A 35 35.32 -14.86 -43.74
N THR A 36 34.23 -15.48 -43.30
CA THR A 36 32.89 -15.23 -43.85
C THR A 36 32.47 -13.77 -43.67
N ARG A 37 32.75 -13.17 -42.51
CA ARG A 37 32.41 -11.77 -42.21
C ARG A 37 33.29 -10.75 -42.93
N ALA A 38 34.59 -11.04 -43.05
CA ALA A 38 35.55 -10.18 -43.73
C ALA A 38 35.44 -10.27 -45.26
N GLY A 39 34.90 -11.38 -45.78
CA GLY A 39 34.84 -11.68 -47.21
C GLY A 39 36.24 -11.86 -47.80
N PHE A 40 36.41 -11.49 -49.08
CA PHE A 40 37.70 -11.60 -49.78
C PHE A 40 38.79 -10.63 -49.30
N ARG A 41 38.49 -9.72 -48.37
CA ARG A 41 39.46 -8.73 -47.86
C ARG A 41 40.66 -9.35 -47.13
N VAL A 42 40.49 -10.56 -46.60
CA VAL A 42 41.53 -11.30 -45.88
C VAL A 42 42.10 -12.47 -46.69
N ALA A 43 41.62 -12.64 -47.94
CA ALA A 43 42.12 -13.68 -48.83
C ALA A 43 43.52 -13.35 -49.33
N ALA A 44 44.30 -14.40 -49.58
CA ALA A 44 45.59 -14.30 -50.24
C ALA A 44 45.41 -13.92 -51.72
N ASP A 45 46.40 -13.22 -52.29
CA ASP A 45 46.36 -12.84 -53.71
C ASP A 45 46.40 -14.09 -54.60
N GLY A 46 45.45 -14.20 -55.52
CA GLY A 46 45.35 -15.31 -56.46
C GLY A 46 44.72 -16.60 -55.92
N ASP A 47 44.42 -16.70 -54.61
CA ASP A 47 43.80 -17.90 -54.01
C ASP A 47 42.83 -17.53 -52.87
N ALA A 48 41.52 -17.54 -53.16
CA ALA A 48 40.46 -17.29 -52.18
C ALA A 48 40.36 -18.36 -51.08
N GLY A 49 40.94 -19.53 -51.29
CA GLY A 49 41.02 -20.62 -50.31
C GLY A 49 42.02 -20.36 -49.19
N ARG A 50 43.02 -19.49 -49.44
CA ARG A 50 44.08 -19.12 -48.50
C ARG A 50 43.84 -17.77 -47.84
N VAL A 51 44.55 -17.55 -46.74
CA VAL A 51 44.44 -16.35 -45.91
C VAL A 51 45.78 -15.65 -45.86
N ASP A 52 45.77 -14.34 -46.10
CA ASP A 52 46.91 -13.47 -45.85
C ASP A 52 46.88 -13.01 -44.39
N LEU A 53 47.90 -13.39 -43.61
CA LEU A 53 47.98 -13.07 -42.19
C LEU A 53 47.95 -11.56 -41.93
N PHE A 54 48.63 -10.77 -42.75
CA PHE A 54 48.72 -9.32 -42.53
C PHE A 54 47.38 -8.64 -42.82
N ARG A 55 46.70 -9.05 -43.89
CA ARG A 55 45.34 -8.56 -44.19
C ARG A 55 44.35 -8.98 -43.09
N TYR A 56 44.49 -10.20 -42.58
CA TYR A 56 43.67 -10.70 -41.49
C TYR A 56 43.86 -9.91 -40.20
N VAL A 57 45.11 -9.66 -39.79
CA VAL A 57 45.44 -8.84 -38.62
C VAL A 57 44.94 -7.40 -38.79
N ALA A 58 45.15 -6.79 -39.96
CA ALA A 58 44.65 -5.45 -40.25
C ALA A 58 43.12 -5.37 -40.10
N TRP A 59 42.39 -6.36 -40.63
CA TRP A 59 40.94 -6.43 -40.48
C TRP A 59 40.50 -6.58 -39.01
N LEU A 60 41.19 -7.40 -38.22
CA LEU A 60 40.90 -7.55 -36.78
C LEU A 60 41.10 -6.25 -36.02
N VAL A 61 42.19 -5.54 -36.30
CA VAL A 61 42.51 -4.25 -35.67
C VAL A 61 41.46 -3.20 -36.02
N THR A 62 41.11 -3.04 -37.30
CA THR A 62 40.07 -2.09 -37.72
C THR A 62 38.71 -2.41 -37.10
N THR A 63 38.30 -3.69 -37.11
CA THR A 63 37.02 -4.12 -36.52
C THR A 63 36.98 -3.84 -35.02
N ARG A 64 38.10 -4.04 -34.31
CA ARG A 64 38.22 -3.72 -32.87
C ARG A 64 38.13 -2.22 -32.63
N HIS A 65 38.81 -1.40 -33.44
CA HIS A 65 38.76 0.06 -33.31
C HIS A 65 37.38 0.63 -33.61
N GLU A 66 36.69 0.12 -34.63
CA GLU A 66 35.30 0.49 -34.93
C GLU A 66 34.36 0.12 -33.77
N ALA A 67 34.50 -1.08 -33.19
CA ALA A 67 33.70 -1.49 -32.05
C ALA A 67 33.95 -0.63 -30.80
N LEU A 68 35.21 -0.25 -30.54
CA LEU A 68 35.57 0.64 -29.43
C LEU A 68 35.08 2.08 -29.66
N ALA A 69 35.16 2.59 -30.89
CA ALA A 69 34.65 3.90 -31.24
C ALA A 69 33.11 3.95 -31.15
N GLU A 70 32.43 2.87 -31.50
CA GLU A 70 30.98 2.75 -31.35
C GLU A 70 30.56 2.67 -29.88
N ALA A 71 31.28 1.90 -29.06
CA ALA A 71 31.07 1.86 -27.62
C ALA A 71 31.31 3.23 -26.96
N ALA A 72 32.32 3.98 -27.41
CA ALA A 72 32.60 5.34 -26.93
C ALA A 72 31.57 6.39 -27.40
N ARG A 73 30.80 6.11 -28.48
CA ARG A 73 29.71 6.97 -28.96
C ARG A 73 28.40 6.80 -28.20
N GLN A 74 28.26 5.72 -27.42
CA GLN A 74 27.11 5.55 -26.53
C GLN A 74 27.40 6.26 -25.19
N PRO A 75 26.70 7.35 -24.85
CA PRO A 75 26.93 8.01 -23.57
C PRO A 75 26.47 7.09 -22.43
N GLU A 76 27.38 6.80 -21.49
CA GLU A 76 27.07 6.19 -20.20
C GLU A 76 26.22 7.17 -19.38
N GLY A 77 24.89 7.07 -19.51
CA GLY A 77 23.96 7.86 -18.72
C GLY A 77 22.51 7.61 -19.12
N LEU A 78 21.60 7.67 -18.14
CA LEU A 78 20.15 7.66 -18.36
C LEU A 78 19.81 8.73 -19.39
N THR A 79 19.34 8.30 -20.55
CA THR A 79 18.98 9.20 -21.65
C THR A 79 17.90 10.20 -21.20
N GLY A 80 17.78 11.36 -21.86
CA GLY A 80 16.89 12.45 -21.45
C GLY A 80 15.44 12.02 -21.16
N TYR A 81 14.95 10.98 -21.84
CA TYR A 81 13.62 10.39 -21.57
C TYR A 81 13.56 9.61 -20.25
N GLU A 82 14.58 8.81 -19.94
CA GLU A 82 14.66 8.04 -18.68
C GLU A 82 14.95 8.94 -17.48
N ALA A 83 15.83 9.94 -17.64
CA ALA A 83 16.06 10.96 -16.62
C ALA A 83 14.82 11.83 -16.37
N MET A 84 14.06 12.16 -17.42
CA MET A 84 12.77 12.86 -17.30
C MET A 84 11.71 12.00 -16.61
N LYS A 85 11.63 10.70 -16.95
CA LYS A 85 10.74 9.72 -16.31
C LYS A 85 11.07 9.54 -14.83
N GLU A 86 12.34 9.45 -14.46
CA GLU A 86 12.76 9.31 -13.07
C GLU A 86 12.54 10.60 -12.27
N ARG A 87 12.81 11.78 -12.83
CA ARG A 87 12.43 13.07 -12.21
C ARG A 87 10.92 13.22 -12.05
N ALA A 88 10.13 12.76 -13.01
CA ALA A 88 8.67 12.75 -12.91
C ALA A 88 8.20 11.77 -11.82
N ARG A 89 8.82 10.58 -11.73
CA ARG A 89 8.56 9.60 -10.67
C ARG A 89 8.88 10.16 -9.28
N LEU A 90 10.05 10.76 -9.10
CA LEU A 90 10.47 11.37 -7.83
C LEU A 90 9.57 12.55 -7.44
N ARG A 91 9.21 13.42 -8.39
CA ARG A 91 8.25 14.51 -8.15
C ARG A 91 6.87 13.98 -7.77
N ASN A 92 6.35 12.99 -8.48
CA ASN A 92 5.07 12.36 -8.16
C ASN A 92 5.12 11.63 -6.81
N ALA A 93 6.25 11.01 -6.47
CA ALA A 93 6.43 10.38 -5.16
C ALA A 93 6.48 11.42 -4.03
N MET A 94 7.18 12.53 -4.21
CA MET A 94 7.19 13.64 -3.25
C MET A 94 5.82 14.30 -3.10
N LEU A 95 5.13 14.59 -4.22
CA LEU A 95 3.77 15.14 -4.21
C LEU A 95 2.77 14.17 -3.56
N SER A 96 2.93 12.86 -3.81
CA SER A 96 2.12 11.83 -3.18
C SER A 96 2.41 11.73 -1.69
N LEU A 97 3.67 11.82 -1.24
CA LEU A 97 4.03 11.83 0.19
C LEU A 97 3.46 13.05 0.90
N SER A 98 3.61 14.25 0.33
CA SER A 98 3.09 15.49 0.93
C SER A 98 1.56 15.54 0.97
N GLY A 99 0.87 14.91 0.02
CA GLY A 99 -0.60 14.84 -0.01
C GLY A 99 -1.22 13.71 0.79
N ARG A 100 -0.40 12.82 1.40
CA ARG A 100 -0.88 11.65 2.16
C ARG A 100 -0.86 11.88 3.66
N ASP A 101 -0.02 12.77 4.16
CA ASP A 101 0.04 13.09 5.60
C ASP A 101 -1.06 14.09 5.94
N ILE A 102 -1.87 13.77 6.94
CA ILE A 102 -2.98 14.62 7.39
C ILE A 102 -2.50 15.76 8.30
N GLY A 103 -1.22 15.79 8.67
CA GLY A 103 -0.66 16.86 9.51
C GLY A 103 -1.08 16.73 10.98
N ASP A 104 -1.15 17.87 11.67
CA ASP A 104 -1.47 17.90 13.10
C ASP A 104 -2.96 17.74 13.38
N LEU A 105 -3.28 17.04 14.47
CA LEU A 105 -4.66 16.92 14.92
C LEU A 105 -5.15 18.23 15.53
N PRO A 106 -6.42 18.61 15.28
CA PRO A 106 -7.07 19.68 16.01
C PRO A 106 -7.08 19.42 17.52
N ALA A 107 -7.10 20.49 18.32
CA ALA A 107 -7.31 20.37 19.75
C ALA A 107 -8.74 19.88 20.06
N ILE A 108 -8.87 19.11 21.15
CA ILE A 108 -10.18 18.69 21.68
C ILE A 108 -10.98 19.94 22.04
N ALA A 109 -12.17 20.07 21.46
CA ALA A 109 -13.03 21.25 21.63
C ALA A 109 -13.50 21.42 23.09
N ASP A 110 -13.95 20.33 23.73
CA ASP A 110 -14.37 20.35 25.13
C ASP A 110 -13.88 19.11 25.90
N PRO A 111 -12.71 19.21 26.55
CA PRO A 111 -12.15 18.10 27.33
C PRO A 111 -13.02 17.69 28.53
N ILE A 112 -13.80 18.61 29.11
CA ILE A 112 -14.63 18.35 30.29
C ILE A 112 -15.82 17.49 29.88
N ARG A 113 -16.50 17.87 28.80
CA ARG A 113 -17.61 17.11 28.21
C ARG A 113 -17.18 15.70 27.82
N ARG A 114 -16.06 15.58 27.11
CA ARG A 114 -15.45 14.30 26.74
C ARG A 114 -15.15 13.44 27.98
N THR A 115 -14.53 14.00 29.01
CA THR A 115 -14.17 13.24 30.22
C THR A 115 -15.41 12.75 30.96
N ARG A 116 -16.44 13.59 31.08
CA ARG A 116 -17.70 13.21 31.74
C ARG A 116 -18.40 12.07 30.99
N ALA A 117 -18.46 12.15 29.67
CA ALA A 117 -19.09 11.14 28.84
C ALA A 117 -18.33 9.80 28.80
N ALA A 118 -17.08 9.73 29.29
CA ALA A 118 -16.29 8.50 29.27
C ALA A 118 -16.91 7.34 30.09
N LYS A 119 -17.69 7.65 31.13
CA LYS A 119 -18.29 6.64 32.04
C LYS A 119 -19.80 6.81 32.23
N ASP A 120 -20.44 7.64 31.42
CA ASP A 120 -21.87 7.92 31.49
C ASP A 120 -22.45 7.80 30.07
N PHE A 121 -22.98 6.61 29.77
CA PHE A 121 -23.50 6.30 28.44
C PHE A 121 -24.74 7.15 28.12
N ARG A 122 -25.57 7.42 29.13
CA ARG A 122 -26.74 8.28 28.97
C ARG A 122 -26.32 9.69 28.55
N TYR A 123 -25.36 10.27 29.28
CA TYR A 123 -24.85 11.59 28.99
C TYR A 123 -24.19 11.64 27.61
N PHE A 124 -23.47 10.58 27.20
CA PHE A 124 -22.93 10.47 25.85
C PHE A 124 -24.03 10.52 24.77
N CYS A 125 -25.12 9.75 24.93
CA CYS A 125 -26.28 9.78 24.03
C CYS A 125 -26.92 11.17 23.95
N GLU A 126 -27.23 11.78 25.09
CA GLU A 126 -27.90 13.09 25.17
C GLU A 126 -27.03 14.21 24.57
N THR A 127 -25.70 14.11 24.74
CA THR A 127 -24.76 15.15 24.35
C THR A 127 -24.38 15.07 22.87
N TYR A 128 -23.94 13.90 22.40
CA TYR A 128 -23.39 13.75 21.04
C TYR A 128 -24.47 13.41 20.00
N PHE A 129 -25.62 12.88 20.44
CA PHE A 129 -26.68 12.38 19.56
C PHE A 129 -28.05 12.98 19.92
N GLY A 130 -28.08 14.26 20.31
CA GLY A 130 -29.31 14.93 20.74
C GLY A 130 -30.42 14.97 19.70
N GLN A 131 -30.10 14.91 18.40
CA GLN A 131 -31.11 14.78 17.33
C GLN A 131 -31.76 13.39 17.31
N THR A 132 -30.96 12.34 17.57
CA THR A 132 -31.44 10.95 17.65
C THR A 132 -32.22 10.71 18.93
N PHE A 133 -31.73 11.22 20.07
CA PHE A 133 -32.33 11.05 21.40
C PHE A 133 -32.99 12.34 21.91
N HIS A 134 -33.85 12.94 21.08
CA HIS A 134 -34.55 14.19 21.41
C HIS A 134 -35.78 13.99 22.31
N LEU A 135 -36.29 12.75 22.41
CA LEU A 135 -37.43 12.42 23.27
C LEU A 135 -36.97 12.04 24.68
N LYS A 136 -37.85 12.30 25.66
CA LYS A 136 -37.58 11.94 27.06
C LYS A 136 -37.44 10.42 27.23
N TRP A 137 -36.45 10.02 28.03
CA TRP A 137 -36.26 8.61 28.42
C TRP A 137 -37.42 8.07 29.24
N SER A 138 -37.84 6.84 28.94
CA SER A 138 -38.74 6.06 29.77
C SER A 138 -37.94 5.23 30.78
N ASP A 139 -38.61 4.71 31.81
CA ASP A 139 -37.98 3.85 32.81
C ASP A 139 -37.36 2.59 32.19
N ASP A 140 -37.94 2.07 31.11
CA ASP A 140 -37.39 0.93 30.38
C ASP A 140 -36.13 1.31 29.60
N HIS A 141 -36.08 2.49 28.99
CA HIS A 141 -34.84 2.99 28.38
C HIS A 141 -33.73 3.12 29.42
N LEU A 142 -34.03 3.65 30.60
CA LEU A 142 -33.04 3.81 31.68
C LEU A 142 -32.47 2.46 32.14
N LYS A 143 -33.32 1.42 32.25
CA LYS A 143 -32.85 0.05 32.54
C LYS A 143 -31.95 -0.49 31.44
N VAL A 144 -32.30 -0.29 30.18
CA VAL A 144 -31.49 -0.74 29.02
C VAL A 144 -30.13 -0.03 29.02
N ILE A 145 -30.13 1.29 29.18
CA ILE A 145 -28.93 2.12 29.23
C ILE A 145 -27.99 1.65 30.33
N ALA A 146 -28.49 1.41 31.54
CA ALA A 146 -27.68 0.90 32.65
C ALA A 146 -27.04 -0.47 32.33
N LYS A 147 -27.77 -1.37 31.67
CA LYS A 147 -27.21 -2.68 31.26
C LYS A 147 -26.16 -2.55 30.16
N ILE A 148 -26.38 -1.67 29.18
CA ILE A 148 -25.41 -1.38 28.12
C ILE A 148 -24.13 -0.81 28.74
N GLU A 149 -24.26 0.17 29.63
CA GLU A 149 -23.14 0.81 30.33
C GLU A 149 -22.30 -0.22 31.08
N GLN A 150 -22.95 -1.05 31.90
CA GLN A 150 -22.27 -2.13 32.61
C GLN A 150 -21.55 -3.10 31.67
N ALA A 151 -22.20 -3.53 30.58
CA ALA A 151 -21.58 -4.49 29.65
C ALA A 151 -20.41 -3.90 28.86
N VAL A 152 -20.48 -2.62 28.49
CA VAL A 152 -19.37 -1.96 27.80
C VAL A 152 -18.19 -1.77 28.75
N LEU A 153 -18.40 -1.29 29.98
CA LEU A 153 -17.34 -0.98 30.93
C LEU A 153 -16.73 -2.21 31.61
N GLU A 154 -17.58 -3.09 32.15
CA GLU A 154 -17.16 -4.23 32.98
C GLU A 154 -17.27 -5.54 32.22
N GLY A 155 -18.29 -5.65 31.36
CA GLY A 155 -18.62 -6.88 30.65
C GLY A 155 -19.88 -7.51 31.21
N GLY A 156 -20.13 -8.75 30.81
CA GLY A 156 -21.31 -9.51 31.22
C GLY A 156 -22.22 -9.85 30.05
N LEU A 157 -23.20 -10.69 30.36
CA LEU A 157 -24.14 -11.23 29.40
C LEU A 157 -25.55 -10.91 29.87
N PHE A 158 -26.33 -10.27 29.02
CA PHE A 158 -27.73 -10.02 29.27
C PHE A 158 -28.54 -10.21 28.00
N ALA A 159 -29.79 -10.60 28.17
CA ALA A 159 -30.80 -10.60 27.13
C ALA A 159 -31.93 -9.67 27.57
N MET A 160 -32.39 -8.82 26.66
CA MET A 160 -33.43 -7.85 26.93
C MET A 160 -34.33 -7.70 25.72
N ALA A 161 -35.64 -7.81 25.94
CA ALA A 161 -36.65 -7.55 24.92
C ALA A 161 -37.15 -6.11 25.08
N MET A 162 -37.19 -5.38 23.97
CA MET A 162 -37.75 -4.02 23.92
C MET A 162 -38.91 -3.96 22.92
N PRO A 163 -39.95 -3.15 23.18
CA PRO A 163 -41.03 -2.93 22.22
C PRO A 163 -40.50 -2.42 20.87
N ARG A 164 -41.22 -2.69 19.78
CA ARG A 164 -40.90 -2.10 18.47
C ARG A 164 -41.04 -0.57 18.52
N GLY A 165 -40.19 0.14 17.79
CA GLY A 165 -40.23 1.60 17.73
C GLY A 165 -39.59 2.34 18.94
N SER A 166 -38.93 1.62 19.85
CA SER A 166 -38.30 2.18 21.06
C SER A 166 -36.85 2.66 20.87
N GLY A 167 -36.34 2.73 19.63
CA GLY A 167 -34.96 3.16 19.37
C GLY A 167 -33.86 2.14 19.73
N LYS A 168 -34.21 0.85 19.88
CA LYS A 168 -33.25 -0.22 20.23
C LYS A 168 -32.00 -0.26 19.34
N THR A 169 -32.17 -0.06 18.04
CA THR A 169 -31.08 -0.13 17.06
C THR A 169 -30.16 1.08 17.23
N SER A 170 -30.72 2.27 17.39
CA SER A 170 -29.97 3.50 17.66
C SER A 170 -29.17 3.43 18.96
N LEU A 171 -29.74 2.84 20.02
CA LEU A 171 -28.99 2.60 21.27
C LEU A 171 -27.80 1.66 21.05
N CYS A 172 -27.96 0.58 20.27
CA CYS A 172 -26.87 -0.34 19.95
C CYS A 172 -25.76 0.32 19.11
N GLU A 173 -26.13 1.10 18.08
CA GLU A 173 -25.18 1.83 17.23
C GLU A 173 -24.33 2.80 18.05
N VAL A 174 -24.99 3.62 18.88
CA VAL A 174 -24.31 4.61 19.72
C VAL A 174 -23.50 3.95 20.84
N ALA A 175 -23.96 2.81 21.38
CA ALA A 175 -23.16 2.01 22.32
C ALA A 175 -21.86 1.50 21.68
N CYS A 176 -21.91 1.09 20.41
CA CYS A 176 -20.71 0.66 19.69
C CYS A 176 -19.72 1.81 19.51
N LEU A 177 -20.21 2.99 19.12
CA LEU A 177 -19.40 4.21 19.03
C LEU A 177 -18.76 4.56 20.37
N TRP A 178 -19.55 4.58 21.43
CA TRP A 178 -19.08 4.86 22.78
C TRP A 178 -17.99 3.88 23.23
N ALA A 179 -18.21 2.58 22.99
CA ALA A 179 -17.25 1.55 23.36
C ALA A 179 -15.90 1.68 22.63
N MET A 180 -15.92 2.04 21.35
CA MET A 180 -14.71 2.21 20.55
C MET A 180 -13.99 3.54 20.82
N LEU A 181 -14.71 4.65 20.86
CA LEU A 181 -14.15 6.00 20.99
C LEU A 181 -13.43 6.21 22.33
N TYR A 182 -13.91 5.57 23.39
CA TYR A 182 -13.27 5.60 24.71
C TYR A 182 -12.32 4.42 24.96
N GLY A 183 -12.16 3.52 23.98
CA GLY A 183 -11.28 2.35 24.13
C GLY A 183 -11.76 1.30 25.14
N HIS A 184 -13.03 1.34 25.53
CA HIS A 184 -13.61 0.35 26.45
C HIS A 184 -13.62 -1.06 25.84
N ARG A 185 -13.80 -1.14 24.51
CA ARG A 185 -13.75 -2.38 23.74
C ARG A 185 -12.99 -2.16 22.44
N GLU A 186 -11.90 -2.92 22.28
CA GLU A 186 -11.08 -2.87 21.07
C GLU A 186 -11.70 -3.58 19.86
N PHE A 187 -12.62 -4.51 20.10
CA PHE A 187 -13.31 -5.27 19.07
C PHE A 187 -14.80 -5.40 19.42
N VAL A 188 -15.66 -4.86 18.55
CA VAL A 188 -17.12 -4.84 18.71
C VAL A 188 -17.76 -5.60 17.54
N ALA A 189 -18.62 -6.57 17.85
CA ALA A 189 -19.41 -7.27 16.85
C ALA A 189 -20.87 -6.81 16.95
N LEU A 190 -21.36 -6.14 15.91
CA LEU A 190 -22.74 -5.64 15.84
C LEU A 190 -23.56 -6.54 14.90
N ILE A 191 -24.55 -7.24 15.46
CA ILE A 191 -25.30 -8.27 14.74
C ILE A 191 -26.68 -7.76 14.34
N GLY A 192 -26.98 -7.78 13.04
CA GLY A 192 -28.27 -7.42 12.48
C GLY A 192 -29.21 -8.62 12.32
N SER A 193 -30.49 -8.36 12.01
CA SER A 193 -31.47 -9.39 11.65
C SER A 193 -31.06 -10.18 10.40
N ASP A 194 -30.36 -9.52 9.49
CA ASP A 194 -29.88 -10.02 8.21
C ASP A 194 -28.65 -9.19 7.80
N GLU A 195 -28.01 -9.54 6.68
CA GLU A 195 -26.78 -8.86 6.23
C GLU A 195 -27.02 -7.41 5.80
N GLU A 196 -28.16 -7.10 5.18
CA GLU A 196 -28.48 -5.77 4.69
C GLU A 196 -28.74 -4.80 5.84
N HIS A 197 -29.52 -5.25 6.83
CA HIS A 197 -29.75 -4.50 8.06
C HIS A 197 -28.43 -4.27 8.82
N ALA A 198 -27.55 -5.26 8.86
CA ALA A 198 -26.24 -5.14 9.51
C ALA A 198 -25.33 -4.12 8.81
N ALA A 199 -25.29 -4.11 7.48
CA ALA A 199 -24.57 -3.12 6.70
C ALA A 199 -25.14 -1.70 6.90
N GLY A 200 -26.48 -1.57 6.91
CA GLY A 200 -27.14 -0.29 7.16
C GLY A 200 -26.78 0.33 8.51
N MET A 201 -26.75 -0.48 9.59
CA MET A 201 -26.30 0.00 10.91
C MET A 201 -24.85 0.48 10.87
N LEU A 202 -23.97 -0.22 10.15
CA LEU A 202 -22.57 0.20 10.01
C LEU A 202 -22.47 1.53 9.25
N ASP A 203 -23.27 1.71 8.19
CA ASP A 203 -23.27 2.94 7.40
C ASP A 203 -23.81 4.14 8.17
N SER A 204 -24.78 3.94 9.08
CA SER A 204 -25.18 4.98 10.04
C SER A 204 -24.02 5.39 10.95
N ILE A 205 -23.25 4.43 11.49
CA ILE A 205 -22.05 4.70 12.30
C ILE A 205 -20.99 5.46 11.51
N LYS A 206 -20.75 5.09 10.24
CA LYS A 206 -19.83 5.81 9.34
C LYS A 206 -20.23 7.26 9.15
N ALA A 207 -21.51 7.48 8.85
CA ALA A 207 -22.04 8.81 8.63
C ALA A 207 -21.85 9.72 9.85
N GLU A 208 -22.02 9.19 11.07
CA GLU A 208 -21.76 9.93 12.31
C GLU A 208 -20.29 10.29 12.47
N LEU A 209 -19.36 9.35 12.24
CA LEU A 209 -17.92 9.61 12.34
C LEU A 209 -17.42 10.64 11.31
N GLU A 210 -18.02 10.66 10.12
CA GLU A 210 -17.69 11.61 9.06
C GLU A 210 -18.29 12.98 9.30
N ASN A 211 -19.57 13.06 9.67
CA ASN A 211 -20.34 14.31 9.55
C ASN A 211 -20.66 14.99 10.88
N SER A 212 -20.61 14.28 12.02
CA SER A 212 -21.01 14.85 13.32
C SER A 212 -20.02 15.88 13.85
N GLU A 213 -20.33 17.17 13.75
CA GLU A 213 -19.44 18.26 14.17
C GLU A 213 -18.95 18.13 15.61
N ILE A 214 -19.85 17.75 16.53
CA ILE A 214 -19.53 17.61 17.95
C ILE A 214 -18.60 16.43 18.24
N LEU A 215 -18.79 15.28 17.56
CA LEU A 215 -17.85 14.16 17.64
C LEU A 215 -16.49 14.56 17.03
N GLY A 216 -16.52 15.28 15.91
CA GLY A 216 -15.32 15.79 15.25
C GLY A 216 -14.49 16.73 16.12
N GLY A 217 -15.15 17.54 16.93
CA GLY A 217 -14.49 18.44 17.88
C GLY A 217 -13.89 17.72 19.08
N ASP A 218 -14.57 16.72 19.64
CA ASP A 218 -14.12 16.07 20.89
C ASP A 218 -13.24 14.84 20.66
N PHE A 219 -13.34 14.17 19.51
CA PHE A 219 -12.53 13.00 19.13
C PHE A 219 -11.73 13.27 17.85
N PRO A 220 -10.86 14.31 17.84
CA PRO A 220 -10.08 14.65 16.67
C PRO A 220 -9.21 13.48 16.21
N GLU A 221 -8.68 12.67 17.13
CA GLU A 221 -7.84 11.50 16.80
C GLU A 221 -8.56 10.39 16.02
N VAL A 222 -9.89 10.41 15.96
CA VAL A 222 -10.69 9.47 15.17
C VAL A 222 -11.32 10.18 13.97
N CYS A 223 -12.05 11.27 14.22
CA CYS A 223 -12.84 11.95 13.21
C CYS A 223 -11.98 12.75 12.22
N HIS A 224 -10.88 13.36 12.65
CA HIS A 224 -10.04 14.15 11.74
C HIS A 224 -9.41 13.27 10.64
N PRO A 225 -8.75 12.12 10.93
CA PRO A 225 -8.26 11.23 9.88
C PRO A 225 -9.36 10.73 8.94
N ILE A 226 -10.53 10.38 9.46
CA ILE A 226 -11.67 9.91 8.66
C ILE A 226 -12.15 11.03 7.72
N ARG A 227 -12.31 12.25 8.22
CA ARG A 227 -12.73 13.42 7.43
C ARG A 227 -11.72 13.84 6.39
N SER A 228 -10.44 13.71 6.69
CA SER A 228 -9.35 13.99 5.73
C SER A 228 -9.33 13.02 4.54
N LEU A 229 -10.17 11.98 4.53
CA LEU A 229 -10.42 11.16 3.33
C LEU A 229 -11.37 11.84 2.34
N GLU A 230 -12.13 12.84 2.76
CA GLU A 230 -13.06 13.63 1.93
C GLU A 230 -14.07 12.74 1.16
N GLY A 231 -14.53 11.66 1.79
CA GLY A 231 -15.42 10.67 1.16
C GLY A 231 -14.74 9.70 0.18
N ILE A 232 -13.43 9.83 -0.06
CA ILE A 232 -12.66 8.97 -0.97
C ILE A 232 -11.93 7.89 -0.15
N HIS A 233 -12.69 6.93 0.38
CA HIS A 233 -12.18 5.91 1.31
C HIS A 233 -11.06 5.02 0.76
N GLN A 234 -10.91 4.92 -0.57
CA GLN A 234 -9.78 4.21 -1.18
C GLN A 234 -8.42 4.81 -0.77
N ARG A 235 -8.40 6.10 -0.40
CA ARG A 235 -7.20 6.80 0.11
C ARG A 235 -6.79 6.34 1.51
N ALA A 236 -7.66 5.67 2.27
CA ALA A 236 -7.39 5.20 3.63
C ALA A 236 -6.12 4.34 3.73
N SER A 237 -5.89 3.47 2.74
CA SER A 237 -4.67 2.63 2.66
C SER A 237 -3.38 3.44 2.52
N GLY A 238 -3.48 4.63 1.92
CA GLY A 238 -2.37 5.52 1.69
C GLY A 238 -2.17 6.55 2.80
N GLN A 239 -3.18 6.82 3.62
CA GLN A 239 -3.13 7.93 4.55
C GLN A 239 -2.03 7.76 5.62
N LEU A 240 -1.33 8.85 5.89
CA LEU A 240 -0.27 8.96 6.89
C LEU A 240 -0.66 9.99 7.95
N PHE A 241 -0.14 9.81 9.16
CA PHE A 241 -0.15 10.79 10.24
C PHE A 241 1.25 10.81 10.84
N GLN A 242 1.93 11.96 10.74
CA GLN A 242 3.31 12.13 11.23
C GLN A 242 4.27 11.03 10.71
N GLY A 243 4.15 10.71 9.41
CA GLY A 243 4.95 9.69 8.73
C GLY A 243 4.58 8.23 9.02
N ARG A 244 3.56 7.94 9.85
CA ARG A 244 3.07 6.58 10.12
C ARG A 244 1.72 6.35 9.45
N GLN A 245 1.45 5.12 8.99
CA GLN A 245 0.15 4.80 8.40
C GLN A 245 -0.95 4.82 9.45
N THR A 246 -2.11 5.41 9.10
CA THR A 246 -3.28 5.42 9.97
C THR A 246 -4.04 4.09 9.95
N HIS A 247 -3.76 3.20 8.98
CA HIS A 247 -4.36 1.86 8.88
C HIS A 247 -5.90 1.84 8.97
N ILE A 248 -6.56 2.90 8.49
CA ILE A 248 -8.03 2.97 8.49
C ILE A 248 -8.59 1.86 7.60
N GLY A 249 -9.53 1.11 8.16
CA GLY A 249 -10.33 0.12 7.46
C GLY A 249 -11.72 0.69 7.24
N TRP A 250 -12.17 0.74 5.99
CA TRP A 250 -13.48 1.30 5.63
C TRP A 250 -14.17 0.44 4.58
N THR A 251 -14.89 -0.58 5.03
CA THR A 251 -15.56 -1.55 4.16
C THR A 251 -17.05 -1.63 4.46
N ALA A 252 -17.82 -2.34 3.63
CA ALA A 252 -19.25 -2.56 3.88
C ALA A 252 -19.54 -3.42 5.14
N ARG A 253 -18.54 -4.13 5.68
CA ARG A 253 -18.74 -5.07 6.80
C ARG A 253 -17.88 -4.79 8.02
N GLU A 254 -16.93 -3.87 7.91
CA GLU A 254 -15.97 -3.57 8.96
C GLU A 254 -15.49 -2.13 8.86
N ILE A 255 -15.34 -1.51 10.02
CA ILE A 255 -14.58 -0.27 10.23
C ILE A 255 -13.42 -0.60 11.17
N ILE A 256 -12.23 -0.10 10.83
CA ILE A 256 -11.07 -0.05 11.71
C ILE A 256 -10.76 1.42 11.91
N LEU A 257 -10.87 1.88 13.15
CA LEU A 257 -10.57 3.27 13.51
C LEU A 257 -9.09 3.60 13.26
N PRO A 258 -8.76 4.88 13.00
CA PRO A 258 -7.39 5.31 12.74
C PRO A 258 -6.43 4.88 13.86
N THR A 259 -5.26 4.37 13.48
CA THR A 259 -4.17 4.05 14.40
C THR A 259 -3.35 5.29 14.66
N ILE A 260 -3.59 5.93 15.81
CA ILE A 260 -2.91 7.16 16.23
C ILE A 260 -2.21 6.92 17.56
N ALA A 261 -0.93 7.30 17.63
CA ALA A 261 -0.14 7.18 18.85
C ALA A 261 -0.77 8.00 19.99
N GLY A 262 -1.00 7.36 21.14
CA GLY A 262 -1.62 7.99 22.31
C GLY A 262 -3.15 8.04 22.30
N SER A 263 -3.80 7.63 21.20
CA SER A 263 -5.26 7.48 21.16
C SER A 263 -5.71 6.18 21.83
N VAL A 264 -6.70 6.27 22.72
CA VAL A 264 -7.35 5.09 23.33
C VAL A 264 -8.24 4.33 22.33
N ALA A 265 -8.69 5.00 21.27
CA ALA A 265 -9.51 4.42 20.20
C ALA A 265 -8.66 3.81 19.07
N SER A 266 -7.33 3.87 19.19
CA SER A 266 -6.39 3.50 18.14
C SER A 266 -6.59 2.07 17.65
N GLY A 267 -6.99 1.91 16.38
CA GLY A 267 -7.18 0.59 15.78
C GLY A 267 -8.31 -0.23 16.41
N ALA A 268 -9.29 0.42 17.04
CA ALA A 268 -10.52 -0.23 17.47
C ALA A 268 -11.35 -0.65 16.26
N ILE A 269 -12.06 -1.78 16.38
CA ILE A 269 -12.71 -2.44 15.25
C ILE A 269 -14.18 -2.63 15.56
N ILE A 270 -15.03 -2.29 14.60
CA ILE A 270 -16.42 -2.76 14.57
C ILE A 270 -16.63 -3.61 13.32
N ARG A 271 -17.22 -4.78 13.52
CA ARG A 271 -17.60 -5.68 12.44
C ARG A 271 -19.08 -6.00 12.53
N VAL A 272 -19.73 -6.06 11.37
CA VAL A 272 -21.15 -6.39 11.26
C VAL A 272 -21.40 -7.71 10.56
N ALA A 273 -22.45 -8.40 10.97
CA ALA A 273 -22.96 -9.59 10.31
C ALA A 273 -24.46 -9.76 10.57
N GLY A 274 -25.18 -10.39 9.64
CA GLY A 274 -26.55 -10.83 9.88
C GLY A 274 -26.61 -12.04 10.82
N ILE A 275 -27.77 -12.26 11.44
CA ILE A 275 -27.97 -13.36 12.42
C ILE A 275 -27.74 -14.76 11.81
N THR A 276 -28.02 -14.90 10.51
CA THR A 276 -27.79 -16.12 9.73
C THR A 276 -26.39 -16.20 9.13
N GLY A 277 -25.60 -15.13 9.26
CA GLY A 277 -24.27 -15.02 8.71
C GLY A 277 -23.18 -15.71 9.53
N ARG A 278 -21.92 -15.55 9.11
CA ARG A 278 -20.76 -16.11 9.81
C ARG A 278 -20.39 -15.28 11.04
N ILE A 279 -21.11 -15.49 12.14
CA ILE A 279 -20.91 -14.75 13.41
C ILE A 279 -19.72 -15.28 14.20
N ARG A 280 -19.46 -16.60 14.13
CA ARG A 280 -18.36 -17.24 14.87
C ARG A 280 -17.04 -17.18 14.10
N GLY A 281 -15.94 -17.05 14.84
CA GLY A 281 -14.59 -17.02 14.26
C GLY A 281 -14.22 -15.71 13.59
N MET A 282 -14.89 -14.60 13.95
CA MET A 282 -14.47 -13.27 13.56
C MET A 282 -13.06 -13.02 14.10
N LYS A 283 -12.10 -12.86 13.19
CA LYS A 283 -10.71 -12.55 13.50
C LYS A 283 -10.28 -11.30 12.75
N HIS A 284 -9.45 -10.49 13.40
CA HIS A 284 -8.67 -9.43 12.78
C HIS A 284 -7.25 -9.54 13.33
N LYS A 285 -6.25 -9.42 12.46
CA LYS A 285 -4.83 -9.42 12.86
C LYS A 285 -4.30 -8.02 12.60
N ARG A 286 -3.82 -7.39 13.67
CA ARG A 286 -3.09 -6.12 13.62
C ARG A 286 -1.66 -6.37 13.14
#